data_AF-A0A926A8U7-F1
#
_entry.id   AF-A0A926A8U7-F1
#
_cell.length_a   1.000
_cell.length_b   1.000
_cell.length_c   1.000
_cell.angle_alpha   90.00
_cell.angle_beta   90.00
_cell.angle_gamma   90.00
#
_symmetry.space_group_name_H-M   'P 1'
#
loop_
_entity.id
_entity.type
_entity.pdbx_description
1 polymer ?
#
loop_
_entity_poly.entity_id
_entity_poly.type
_entity_poly.pdbx_seq_one_letter_code
_entity_poly.pdbx_strand_id
1 'polypeptide(L)'
;MLIPLSWLKQFVDIDIPVEQLAEMLTTAGLEVSELRYIGVPQTQVAGVRSLKSEHLVWDAERLLLGAVREVKPHPDADRLVLAMVDYGAAELEQCVTGAPNLFEYRGTGIIEPPLWTALALEGAEVWDGHSDEPKRMILKGKPLRGIFNKSMVCSDKELGIADEHDGIILMHAQPLDAAGKPFPAGTPLQTVLGDVILNVELTPNLARCYSVLGVAREIAALLDTDLRAPAYSVTVDAAAAPVSGQAAVQIGVPALNPRFTLMLLRDTEVKPSPEWMQRRLRLVEQRPINNIVDVTNYITLELGQPLHAFDYDKLVARANGNPPTLSTRLPQPGETLTTLDGTTRTLLPDDILVCDTAGILSIAGVMGGADTEISAETKNVLLEAANWDFISIRRTMHGQKLFTDAGVRFSRGVHPAQSMLGVQRGIELMRASGGGSIAPGIVDQYPNPAPTITVTLPTSALHRLTGMDISAETAADVLNRLQFDVTLMGDTLHVTVPDHRLDIGTGVVGQADLVEEIIRIIGYDRIPLTIMDDAMPTQRANPSLEREDQARDALVRLGLREHITYRFTTPEREALLNAPLSGDYVLMLNAITADKTALRQSLLPNLLDVTRASLR
;
A
#
# COMPACT_ATOMS: atom_id res chain seq x y z
N MET A 1 -3.60 3.33 2.14
CA MET A 1 -2.35 2.59 1.85
C MET A 1 -1.41 2.85 3.00
N LEU A 2 -0.90 1.80 3.63
CA LEU A 2 0.01 1.91 4.77
C LEU A 2 1.44 2.11 4.29
N ILE A 3 2.13 3.10 4.83
CA ILE A 3 3.48 3.48 4.41
C ILE A 3 4.34 3.78 5.65
N PRO A 4 5.33 2.95 5.98
CA PRO A 4 6.26 3.21 7.06
C PRO A 4 7.17 4.41 6.74
N LEU A 5 7.31 5.35 7.68
CA LEU A 5 8.17 6.51 7.55
C LEU A 5 9.64 6.12 7.37
N SER A 6 10.09 5.07 8.08
CA SER A 6 11.45 4.53 7.92
C SER A 6 11.74 4.06 6.49
N TRP A 7 10.73 3.56 5.78
CA TRP A 7 10.88 3.13 4.38
C TRP A 7 10.92 4.34 3.44
N LEU A 8 10.06 5.34 3.64
CA LEU A 8 10.12 6.60 2.89
C LEU A 8 11.49 7.28 3.01
N LYS A 9 12.08 7.29 4.21
CA LYS A 9 13.39 7.90 4.47
C LYS A 9 14.54 7.29 3.67
N GLN A 10 14.38 6.09 3.11
CA GLN A 10 15.38 5.54 2.18
C GLN A 10 15.40 6.27 0.84
N PHE A 11 14.27 6.79 0.40
CA PHE A 11 14.11 7.44 -0.89
C PHE A 11 14.21 8.96 -0.81
N VAL A 12 13.88 9.57 0.33
CA VAL A 12 13.83 11.03 0.48
C VAL A 12 14.23 11.44 1.89
N ASP A 13 14.94 12.57 2.03
CA ASP A 13 15.25 13.11 3.35
C ASP A 13 14.04 13.83 3.93
N ILE A 14 13.69 13.46 5.16
CA ILE A 14 12.54 14.01 5.89
C ILE A 14 13.06 14.48 7.25
N ASP A 15 13.27 15.79 7.36
CA ASP A 15 13.78 16.49 8.54
C ASP A 15 12.69 17.23 9.34
N ILE A 16 11.47 17.26 8.83
CA ILE A 16 10.29 17.82 9.52
C ILE A 16 9.57 16.77 10.39
N PRO A 17 8.80 17.20 11.41
CA PRO A 17 7.90 16.31 12.15
C PRO A 17 6.89 15.62 11.22
N VAL A 18 6.58 14.36 11.52
CA VAL A 18 5.68 13.53 10.68
C VAL A 18 4.26 14.11 10.63
N GLU A 19 3.81 14.79 11.68
CA GLU A 19 2.52 15.46 11.74
C GLU A 19 2.45 16.61 10.73
N GLN A 20 3.54 17.38 10.60
CA GLN A 20 3.63 18.44 9.59
C GLN A 20 3.67 17.84 8.18
N LEU A 21 4.42 16.75 7.98
CA LEU A 21 4.44 16.04 6.71
C LEU A 21 3.05 15.54 6.30
N ALA A 22 2.30 14.98 7.24
CA ALA A 22 0.95 14.47 7.00
C ALA A 22 -0.03 15.58 6.56
N GLU A 23 0.05 16.76 7.20
CA GLU A 23 -0.74 17.93 6.80
C GLU A 23 -0.36 18.43 5.40
N MET A 24 0.94 18.49 5.09
CA MET A 24 1.44 18.90 3.77
C MET A 24 0.98 17.95 2.67
N LEU A 25 1.10 16.63 2.90
CA LEU A 25 0.61 15.61 1.97
C LEU A 25 -0.90 15.74 1.75
N THR A 26 -1.67 15.89 2.82
CA THR A 26 -3.13 16.02 2.75
C THR A 26 -3.53 17.25 1.95
N THR A 27 -2.89 18.40 2.20
CA THR A 27 -3.14 19.65 1.46
C THR A 27 -2.76 19.54 -0.03
N ALA A 28 -1.74 18.74 -0.34
CA ALA A 28 -1.29 18.47 -1.70
C ALA A 28 -2.11 17.39 -2.44
N GLY A 29 -3.17 16.85 -1.80
CA GLY A 29 -4.10 15.87 -2.39
C GLY A 29 -3.84 14.40 -2.02
N LEU A 30 -2.84 14.12 -1.16
CA LEU A 30 -2.57 12.80 -0.60
C LEU A 30 -3.07 12.75 0.85
N GLU A 31 -4.36 12.55 1.05
CA GLU A 31 -4.98 12.55 2.38
C GLU A 31 -4.34 11.50 3.30
N VAL A 32 -3.78 11.94 4.42
CA VAL A 32 -3.28 11.05 5.48
C VAL A 32 -4.36 10.92 6.55
N SER A 33 -5.15 9.84 6.49
CA SER A 33 -6.28 9.65 7.40
C SER A 33 -5.87 9.20 8.80
N GLU A 34 -4.69 8.58 8.93
CA GLU A 34 -4.18 8.10 10.22
C GLU A 34 -2.64 8.08 10.27
N LEU A 35 -2.09 8.40 11.45
CA LEU A 35 -0.70 8.14 11.81
C LEU A 35 -0.67 7.08 12.92
N ARG A 36 -0.07 5.92 12.64
CA ARG A 36 0.11 4.84 13.61
C ARG A 36 1.54 4.85 14.15
N TYR A 37 1.69 5.04 15.45
CA TYR A 37 2.99 5.19 16.10
C TYR A 37 3.42 3.85 16.70
N ILE A 38 4.70 3.51 16.53
CA ILE A 38 5.33 2.34 17.12
C ILE A 38 6.52 2.84 17.94
N GLY A 39 6.39 2.81 19.27
CA GLY A 39 7.47 3.07 20.21
C GLY A 39 7.99 4.50 20.29
N VAL A 40 7.78 5.34 19.28
CA VAL A 40 8.28 6.72 19.20
C VAL A 40 7.28 7.73 19.76
N PRO A 41 7.72 8.84 20.38
CA PRO A 41 6.82 9.86 20.88
C PRO A 41 6.14 10.62 19.74
N GLN A 42 4.86 10.94 19.93
CA GLN A 42 4.13 11.90 19.10
C GLN A 42 4.65 13.33 19.33
N THR A 43 4.81 14.11 18.26
CA THR A 43 5.24 15.50 18.32
C THR A 43 4.03 16.44 18.18
N GLN A 44 3.96 17.47 19.03
CA GLN A 44 2.94 18.51 18.92
C GLN A 44 3.48 19.66 18.07
N VAL A 45 2.88 19.88 16.90
CA VAL A 45 3.27 20.94 15.96
C VAL A 45 2.23 22.05 15.98
N ALA A 46 2.67 23.30 16.19
CA ALA A 46 1.77 24.44 16.23
C ALA A 46 1.04 24.62 14.87
N GLY A 47 -0.28 24.76 14.92
CA GLY A 47 -1.12 24.95 13.72
C GLY A 47 -1.54 23.66 13.01
N VAL A 48 -0.95 22.51 13.34
CA VAL A 48 -1.33 21.21 12.79
C VAL A 48 -2.25 20.50 13.78
N ARG A 49 -3.40 19.99 13.30
CA ARG A 49 -4.32 19.22 14.14
C ARG A 49 -3.93 17.75 14.11
N SER A 50 -3.27 17.27 15.17
CA SER A 50 -3.01 15.85 15.36
C SER A 50 -3.83 15.29 16.52
N LEU A 51 -4.54 14.19 16.29
CA LEU A 51 -5.24 13.47 17.35
C LEU A 51 -4.21 12.87 18.31
N LYS A 52 -4.43 13.01 19.62
CA LYS A 52 -3.56 12.40 20.62
C LYS A 52 -3.64 10.88 20.51
N SER A 53 -2.49 10.23 20.34
CA SER A 53 -2.40 8.78 20.28
C SER A 53 -2.14 8.18 21.68
N GLU A 54 -2.75 7.03 21.97
CA GLU A 54 -2.58 6.27 23.22
C GLU A 54 -1.61 5.08 23.09
N HIS A 55 -0.76 5.09 22.06
CA HIS A 55 0.26 4.05 21.86
C HIS A 55 1.28 4.00 23.01
N LEU A 56 2.00 2.88 23.09
CA LEU A 56 3.11 2.72 24.01
C LEU A 56 4.33 3.45 23.45
N VAL A 57 4.81 4.45 24.19
CA VAL A 57 6.10 5.09 23.93
C VAL A 57 7.17 4.31 24.67
N TRP A 58 8.16 3.79 23.97
CA TRP A 58 9.21 3.00 24.58
C TRP A 58 10.17 3.93 25.32
N ASP A 59 10.52 3.66 26.57
CA ASP A 59 11.48 4.49 27.31
C ASP A 59 12.90 4.38 26.71
N ALA A 60 13.50 5.50 26.30
CA ALA A 60 14.81 5.51 25.64
C ALA A 60 15.96 5.01 26.52
N GLU A 61 15.84 5.06 27.84
CA GLU A 61 16.87 4.61 28.78
C GLU A 61 16.67 3.16 29.23
N ARG A 62 15.45 2.62 29.06
CA ARG A 62 15.06 1.32 29.63
C ARG A 62 14.67 0.28 28.60
N LEU A 63 14.25 0.68 27.40
CA LEU A 63 13.98 -0.21 26.27
C LEU A 63 15.09 -0.04 25.24
N LEU A 64 15.99 -1.02 25.19
CA LEU A 64 17.25 -0.96 24.47
C LEU A 64 17.40 -2.16 23.53
N LEU A 65 18.23 -2.00 22.51
CA LEU A 65 18.69 -3.11 21.68
C LEU A 65 19.65 -4.00 22.51
N GLY A 66 19.27 -5.26 22.69
CA GLY A 66 20.11 -6.28 23.34
C GLY A 66 20.74 -7.24 22.34
N ALA A 67 21.90 -7.79 22.69
CA ALA A 67 22.58 -8.86 21.99
C ALA A 67 22.74 -10.07 22.93
N VAL A 68 21.98 -11.13 22.68
CA VAL A 68 22.04 -12.39 23.44
C VAL A 68 23.35 -13.11 23.08
N ARG A 69 24.25 -13.18 24.06
CA ARG A 69 25.58 -13.80 23.93
C ARG A 69 25.60 -15.27 24.33
N GLU A 70 24.72 -15.68 25.22
CA GLU A 70 24.68 -17.03 25.76
C GLU A 70 23.28 -17.33 26.32
N VAL A 71 22.79 -18.56 26.16
CA VAL A 71 21.54 -19.02 26.77
C VAL A 71 21.83 -20.22 27.67
N LYS A 72 21.70 -20.04 28.99
CA LYS A 72 21.96 -21.09 29.98
C LYS A 72 20.67 -21.79 30.40
N PRO A 73 20.73 -23.10 30.75
CA PRO A 73 19.61 -23.77 31.40
C PRO A 73 19.28 -23.09 32.74
N HIS A 74 18.00 -22.93 33.05
CA HIS A 74 17.60 -22.55 34.41
C HIS A 74 17.81 -23.77 35.35
N PRO A 75 18.42 -23.59 36.54
CA PRO A 75 18.75 -24.70 37.44
C PRO A 75 17.50 -25.42 37.97
N ASP A 76 16.43 -24.67 38.26
CA ASP A 76 15.23 -25.19 38.92
C ASP A 76 13.95 -25.17 38.04
N ALA A 77 14.06 -25.00 36.71
CA ALA A 77 12.88 -24.92 35.84
C ALA A 77 13.17 -25.35 34.39
N ASP A 78 12.47 -26.36 33.89
CA ASP A 78 12.71 -26.88 32.53
C ASP A 78 12.16 -26.00 31.41
N ARG A 79 11.15 -25.18 31.70
CA ARG A 79 10.51 -24.24 30.76
C ARG A 79 11.06 -22.82 30.83
N LEU A 80 12.17 -22.61 31.53
CA LEU A 80 12.84 -21.32 31.63
C LEU A 80 14.31 -21.46 31.22
N VAL A 81 14.84 -20.39 30.64
CA VAL A 81 16.25 -20.24 30.31
C VAL A 81 16.77 -18.91 30.85
N LEU A 82 18.09 -18.80 31.00
CA LEU A 82 18.79 -17.57 31.37
C LEU A 82 19.48 -17.03 30.12
N ALA A 83 18.91 -15.99 29.52
CA ALA A 83 19.54 -15.26 28.42
C ALA A 83 20.54 -14.24 29.00
N MET A 84 21.81 -14.35 28.62
CA MET A 84 22.86 -13.39 28.96
C MET A 84 22.93 -12.33 27.86
N VAL A 85 22.46 -11.12 28.15
CA VAL A 85 22.23 -10.07 27.15
C VAL A 85 23.24 -8.95 27.32
N ASP A 86 24.02 -8.69 26.28
CA ASP A 86 24.86 -7.51 26.14
C ASP A 86 23.98 -6.33 25.69
N TYR A 87 24.04 -5.24 26.43
CA TYR A 87 23.33 -3.99 26.11
C TYR A 87 24.27 -2.79 26.23
N GLY A 88 25.59 -3.01 26.05
CA GLY A 88 26.60 -1.95 26.12
C GLY A 88 27.03 -1.56 27.55
N ALA A 89 26.54 -2.24 28.58
CA ALA A 89 27.00 -2.08 29.96
C ALA A 89 28.28 -2.90 30.25
N ALA A 90 28.87 -2.70 31.44
CA ALA A 90 30.08 -3.40 31.86
C ALA A 90 29.88 -4.92 32.08
N GLU A 91 28.67 -5.32 32.46
CA GLU A 91 28.29 -6.72 32.70
C GLU A 91 27.08 -7.09 31.85
N LEU A 92 26.98 -8.36 31.45
CA LEU A 92 25.80 -8.88 30.76
C LEU A 92 24.60 -8.89 31.71
N GLU A 93 23.45 -8.47 31.21
CA GLU A 93 22.19 -8.58 31.95
C GLU A 93 21.70 -10.03 31.90
N GLN A 94 21.35 -10.59 33.06
CA GLN A 94 20.80 -11.94 33.15
C GLN A 94 19.27 -11.87 33.12
N CYS A 95 18.69 -12.25 31.98
CA CYS A 95 17.25 -12.26 31.79
C CYS A 95 16.68 -13.68 31.90
N VAL A 96 15.77 -13.92 32.84
CA VAL A 96 14.99 -15.16 32.94
C VAL A 96 13.83 -15.09 31.96
N THR A 97 13.74 -16.03 31.02
CA THR A 97 12.68 -16.05 30.00
C THR A 97 12.17 -17.45 29.71
N GLY A 98 10.89 -17.54 29.36
CA GLY A 98 10.22 -18.77 28.92
C GLY A 98 9.97 -18.83 27.42
N ALA A 99 10.60 -17.93 26.64
CA ALA A 99 10.36 -17.82 25.20
C ALA A 99 10.79 -19.11 24.46
N PRO A 100 9.88 -19.81 23.77
CA PRO A 100 10.18 -21.10 23.13
C PRO A 100 11.30 -21.01 22.09
N ASN A 101 11.37 -19.88 21.37
CA ASN A 101 12.37 -19.62 20.34
C ASN A 101 13.80 -19.40 20.86
N LEU A 102 14.01 -19.36 22.18
CA LEU A 102 15.36 -19.39 22.78
C LEU A 102 15.81 -20.78 23.21
N PHE A 103 14.91 -21.77 23.27
CA PHE A 103 15.23 -23.08 23.83
C PHE A 103 16.22 -23.88 22.99
N GLU A 104 16.29 -23.63 21.67
CA GLU A 104 17.27 -24.29 20.79
C GLU A 104 18.72 -23.88 21.09
N TYR A 105 18.94 -22.70 21.68
CA TYR A 105 20.27 -22.20 22.08
C TYR A 105 20.65 -22.61 23.50
N ARG A 106 19.78 -23.34 24.20
CA ARG A 106 19.98 -23.71 25.60
C ARG A 106 21.22 -24.60 25.77
N GLY A 107 22.23 -24.08 26.44
CA GLY A 107 23.45 -24.81 26.76
C GLY A 107 24.40 -25.03 25.58
N THR A 108 24.22 -24.31 24.46
CA THR A 108 25.10 -24.40 23.29
C THR A 108 26.43 -23.64 23.47
N GLY A 109 26.56 -22.86 24.56
CA GLY A 109 27.71 -22.02 24.85
C GLY A 109 27.55 -20.60 24.30
N ILE A 110 28.68 -19.93 24.03
CA ILE A 110 28.70 -18.58 23.47
C ILE A 110 28.12 -18.61 22.04
N ILE A 111 27.21 -17.69 21.76
CA ILE A 111 26.54 -17.51 20.47
C ILE A 111 27.28 -16.43 19.69
N GLU A 112 27.93 -16.80 18.58
CA GLU A 112 28.62 -15.87 17.68
C GLU A 112 28.23 -16.17 16.21
N PRO A 113 27.66 -15.21 15.47
CA PRO A 113 27.28 -13.86 15.92
C PRO A 113 26.12 -13.90 16.94
N PRO A 114 25.98 -12.90 17.83
CA PRO A 114 24.91 -12.88 18.82
C PRO A 114 23.53 -12.74 18.18
N LEU A 115 22.49 -13.17 18.89
CA LEU A 115 21.10 -12.92 18.51
C LEU A 115 20.67 -11.55 19.02
N TRP A 116 20.12 -10.71 18.17
CA TRP A 116 19.67 -9.37 18.54
C TRP A 116 18.21 -9.41 18.99
N THR A 117 17.87 -8.65 20.04
CA THR A 117 16.55 -8.66 20.66
C THR A 117 16.20 -7.32 21.28
N ALA A 118 14.96 -7.14 21.69
CA ALA A 118 14.51 -6.00 22.48
C ALA A 118 14.65 -6.31 23.97
N LEU A 119 15.47 -5.53 24.68
CA LEU A 119 15.68 -5.66 26.12
C LEU A 119 14.95 -4.54 26.86
N ALA A 120 14.06 -4.90 27.78
CA ALA A 120 13.43 -4.01 28.73
C ALA A 120 14.08 -4.16 30.11
N LEU A 121 14.55 -3.05 30.67
CA LEU A 121 15.12 -2.98 32.01
C LEU A 121 14.04 -2.64 33.05
N GLU A 122 14.41 -2.77 34.33
CA GLU A 122 13.51 -2.44 35.44
C GLU A 122 12.98 -1.00 35.33
N GLY A 123 11.68 -0.84 35.58
CA GLY A 123 10.97 0.42 35.43
C GLY A 123 10.45 0.72 34.02
N ALA A 124 10.78 -0.08 33.01
CA ALA A 124 10.18 0.08 31.67
C ALA A 124 8.67 -0.21 31.72
N GLU A 125 7.90 0.58 30.98
CA GLU A 125 6.48 0.31 30.70
C GLU A 125 6.36 -0.54 29.43
N VAL A 126 5.58 -1.61 29.51
CA VAL A 126 5.29 -2.56 28.41
C VAL A 126 3.82 -3.00 28.48
N TRP A 127 3.29 -3.59 27.42
CA TRP A 127 2.00 -4.28 27.48
C TRP A 127 2.13 -5.63 28.18
N ASP A 128 1.10 -6.04 28.92
CA ASP A 128 1.02 -7.36 29.52
C ASP A 128 0.72 -8.41 28.44
N GLY A 129 1.75 -9.12 27.98
CA GLY A 129 1.64 -10.14 26.94
C GLY A 129 0.68 -11.29 27.30
N HIS A 130 0.39 -11.51 28.59
CA HIS A 130 -0.49 -12.59 29.07
C HIS A 130 -1.94 -12.16 29.29
N SER A 131 -2.25 -10.87 29.14
CA SER A 131 -3.63 -10.38 29.25
C SER A 131 -4.35 -10.48 27.90
N ASP A 132 -5.62 -10.88 27.96
CA ASP A 132 -6.54 -10.83 26.81
C ASP A 132 -7.04 -9.40 26.54
N GLU A 133 -6.96 -8.52 27.56
CA GLU A 133 -7.28 -7.09 27.44
C GLU A 133 -5.99 -6.25 27.38
N PRO A 134 -5.93 -5.19 26.55
CA PRO A 134 -4.76 -4.30 26.52
C PRO A 134 -4.52 -3.65 27.88
N LYS A 135 -3.49 -4.11 28.59
CA LYS A 135 -3.12 -3.59 29.91
C LYS A 135 -1.64 -3.26 29.96
N ARG A 136 -1.31 -2.03 30.35
CA ARG A 136 0.08 -1.62 30.57
C ARG A 136 0.59 -2.12 31.92
N MET A 137 1.86 -2.49 31.96
CA MET A 137 2.56 -2.90 33.16
C MET A 137 3.95 -2.26 33.23
N ILE A 138 4.39 -1.94 34.44
CA ILE A 138 5.76 -1.48 34.71
C ILE A 138 6.56 -2.68 35.22
N LEU A 139 7.71 -2.94 34.59
CA LEU A 139 8.61 -4.00 35.00
C LEU A 139 9.20 -3.69 36.38
N LYS A 140 9.13 -4.69 37.28
CA LYS A 140 9.69 -4.64 38.64
C LYS A 140 10.50 -5.90 38.89
N GLY A 141 11.68 -5.74 39.50
CA GLY A 141 12.54 -6.84 39.86
C GLY A 141 11.84 -7.82 40.81
N LYS A 142 11.84 -9.12 40.46
CA LYS A 142 11.27 -10.17 41.30
C LYS A 142 12.01 -11.49 41.12
N PRO A 143 12.08 -12.33 42.17
CA PRO A 143 12.60 -13.69 42.03
C PRO A 143 11.64 -14.53 41.17
N LEU A 144 12.15 -15.08 40.08
CA LEU A 144 11.49 -16.06 39.24
C LEU A 144 12.18 -17.41 39.50
N ARG A 145 11.45 -18.33 40.16
CA ARG A 145 11.96 -19.68 40.51
C ARG A 145 13.33 -19.66 41.19
N GLY A 146 13.56 -18.70 42.10
CA GLY A 146 14.78 -18.59 42.90
C GLY A 146 15.85 -17.67 42.30
N ILE A 147 15.74 -17.29 41.03
CA ILE A 147 16.67 -16.36 40.38
C ILE A 147 16.05 -14.96 40.31
N PHE A 148 16.77 -13.96 40.82
CA PHE A 148 16.31 -12.58 40.76
C PHE A 148 16.36 -12.08 39.31
N ASN A 149 15.22 -11.62 38.79
CA ASN A 149 15.08 -11.12 37.43
C ASN A 149 14.56 -9.69 37.44
N LYS A 150 15.32 -8.76 36.86
CA LYS A 150 14.99 -7.32 36.80
C LYS A 150 14.87 -6.80 35.36
N SER A 151 14.96 -7.68 34.37
CA SER A 151 14.84 -7.35 32.95
C SER A 151 13.93 -8.33 32.21
N MET A 152 13.56 -7.99 31.00
CA MET A 152 12.73 -8.82 30.13
C MET A 152 13.21 -8.67 28.68
N VAL A 153 13.41 -9.79 27.98
CA VAL A 153 13.50 -9.81 26.52
C VAL A 153 12.08 -9.83 25.97
N CYS A 154 11.75 -8.91 25.08
CA CYS A 154 10.36 -8.58 24.73
C CYS A 154 9.90 -9.24 23.42
N SER A 155 8.61 -9.58 23.38
CA SER A 155 7.84 -9.96 22.19
C SER A 155 7.25 -8.74 21.47
N ASP A 156 6.76 -8.93 20.25
CA ASP A 156 6.05 -7.89 19.49
C ASP A 156 4.80 -7.39 20.26
N LYS A 157 4.06 -8.30 20.92
CA LYS A 157 2.89 -7.97 21.74
C LYS A 157 3.23 -7.07 22.92
N GLU A 158 4.30 -7.39 23.67
CA GLU A 158 4.72 -6.58 24.82
C GLU A 158 5.17 -5.17 24.43
N LEU A 159 5.70 -5.01 23.22
CA LEU A 159 6.09 -3.71 22.67
C LEU A 159 4.96 -2.98 21.94
N GLY A 160 3.81 -3.61 21.73
CA GLY A 160 2.68 -3.05 20.99
C GLY A 160 2.93 -2.93 19.49
N ILE A 161 3.74 -3.83 18.92
CA ILE A 161 4.05 -3.89 17.49
C ILE A 161 3.00 -4.74 16.75
N ALA A 162 2.61 -5.89 17.32
CA ALA A 162 1.63 -6.82 16.75
C ALA A 162 0.92 -7.61 17.87
N ASP A 163 -0.23 -8.22 17.56
CA ASP A 163 -1.02 -9.00 18.54
C ASP A 163 -0.48 -10.43 18.77
N GLU A 164 0.43 -10.92 17.91
CA GLU A 164 1.01 -12.27 17.99
C GLU A 164 2.06 -12.40 19.10
N HIS A 165 2.14 -13.57 19.75
CA HIS A 165 3.06 -13.83 20.88
C HIS A 165 3.75 -15.21 20.83
N ASP A 166 4.18 -15.67 19.65
CA ASP A 166 4.84 -16.99 19.50
C ASP A 166 6.25 -17.06 20.09
N GLY A 167 6.79 -15.94 20.57
CA GLY A 167 8.10 -15.84 21.19
C GLY A 167 8.53 -14.40 21.38
N ILE A 168 9.79 -14.20 21.74
CA ILE A 168 10.40 -12.86 21.79
C ILE A 168 10.87 -12.42 20.42
N ILE A 169 11.10 -11.12 20.24
CA ILE A 169 11.77 -10.60 19.05
C ILE A 169 13.19 -11.16 19.02
N LEU A 170 13.48 -11.96 18.00
CA LEU A 170 14.83 -12.45 17.70
C LEU A 170 15.17 -12.03 16.28
N MET A 171 16.28 -11.32 16.17
CA MET A 171 16.88 -10.91 14.91
C MET A 171 18.25 -11.58 14.78
N HIS A 172 18.44 -12.35 13.71
CA HIS A 172 19.68 -13.05 13.39
C HIS A 172 20.73 -12.12 12.78
N ALA A 173 20.30 -11.00 12.19
CA ALA A 173 21.19 -9.97 11.70
C ALA A 173 21.20 -8.76 12.65
N GLN A 174 22.37 -8.11 12.77
CA GLN A 174 22.45 -6.84 13.49
C GLN A 174 21.61 -5.79 12.76
N PRO A 175 20.68 -5.10 13.43
CA PRO A 175 19.87 -4.08 12.78
C PRO A 175 20.77 -2.91 12.33
N LEU A 176 20.43 -2.38 11.16
CA LEU A 176 21.17 -1.28 10.52
C LEU A 176 20.32 -0.01 10.52
N ASP A 177 20.97 1.14 10.58
CA ASP A 177 20.33 2.44 10.35
C ASP A 177 20.01 2.66 8.86
N ALA A 178 19.36 3.79 8.55
CA ALA A 178 19.01 4.15 7.18
C ALA A 178 20.23 4.29 6.24
N ALA A 179 21.43 4.52 6.77
CA ALA A 179 22.68 4.59 6.01
C ALA A 179 23.41 3.23 5.90
N GLY A 180 22.82 2.15 6.43
CA GLY A 180 23.39 0.81 6.42
C GLY A 180 24.46 0.58 7.51
N LYS A 181 24.57 1.46 8.50
CA LYS A 181 25.51 1.30 9.62
C LYS A 181 24.85 0.50 10.76
N PRO A 182 25.56 -0.47 11.36
CA PRO A 182 25.01 -1.27 12.45
C PRO A 182 24.77 -0.47 13.73
N PHE A 183 23.64 -0.72 14.39
CA PHE A 183 23.35 -0.19 15.72
C PHE A 183 24.11 -0.97 16.80
N PRO A 184 24.85 -0.32 17.70
CA PRO A 184 25.47 -1.00 18.82
C PRO A 184 24.44 -1.50 19.84
N ALA A 185 24.78 -2.54 20.59
CA ALA A 185 24.00 -2.95 21.76
C ALA A 185 23.88 -1.78 22.75
N GLY A 186 22.71 -1.64 23.38
CA GLY A 186 22.36 -0.50 24.22
C GLY A 186 21.77 0.70 23.49
N THR A 187 21.65 0.66 22.16
CA THR A 187 20.95 1.72 21.42
C THR A 187 19.47 1.77 21.83
N PRO A 188 18.87 2.95 22.07
CA PRO A 188 17.44 3.06 22.37
C PRO A 188 16.58 2.38 21.31
N LEU A 189 15.64 1.54 21.75
CA LEU A 189 14.83 0.73 20.84
C LEU A 189 13.97 1.59 19.92
N GLN A 190 13.56 2.78 20.37
CA GLN A 190 12.85 3.77 19.54
C GLN A 190 13.62 4.12 18.25
N THR A 191 14.95 4.16 18.30
CA THR A 191 15.80 4.48 17.14
C THR A 191 15.97 3.28 16.21
N VAL A 192 15.88 2.07 16.75
CA VAL A 192 16.15 0.82 16.03
C VAL A 192 14.88 0.24 15.41
N LEU A 193 13.83 0.08 16.23
CA LEU A 193 12.57 -0.53 15.85
C LEU A 193 11.38 0.46 15.82
N GLY A 194 11.56 1.68 16.32
CA GLY A 194 10.49 2.67 16.34
C GLY A 194 10.18 3.19 14.95
N ASP A 195 8.90 3.45 14.69
CA ASP A 195 8.44 3.93 13.38
C ASP A 195 7.09 4.66 13.48
N VAL A 196 6.73 5.36 12.41
CA VAL A 196 5.37 5.91 12.21
C VAL A 196 4.87 5.43 10.86
N ILE A 197 3.70 4.80 10.85
CA ILE A 197 3.05 4.33 9.62
C ILE A 197 1.99 5.35 9.22
N LEU A 198 2.11 5.90 8.02
CA LEU A 198 1.14 6.79 7.42
C LEU A 198 0.08 5.95 6.72
N ASN A 199 -1.20 6.17 7.02
CA ASN A 199 -2.30 5.64 6.22
C ASN A 199 -2.76 6.70 5.22
N VAL A 200 -2.39 6.51 3.95
CA VAL A 200 -2.69 7.45 2.87
C VAL A 200 -3.91 6.99 2.07
N GLU A 201 -4.96 7.79 2.03
CA GLU A 201 -6.15 7.59 1.21
C GLU A 201 -5.93 8.17 -0.18
N LEU A 202 -5.72 7.27 -1.14
CA LEU A 202 -5.35 7.66 -2.50
C LEU A 202 -6.59 7.71 -3.40
N THR A 203 -6.71 8.83 -4.12
CA THR A 203 -7.67 8.98 -5.21
C THR A 203 -7.19 8.23 -6.47
N PRO A 204 -8.11 7.83 -7.39
CA PRO A 204 -7.72 7.07 -8.57
C PRO A 204 -6.74 7.78 -9.54
N ASN A 205 -6.75 9.11 -9.61
CA ASN A 205 -5.83 9.88 -10.46
C ASN A 205 -4.37 9.84 -9.94
N LEU A 206 -4.17 9.57 -8.65
CA LEU A 206 -2.85 9.42 -8.03
C LEU A 206 -2.34 7.98 -8.08
N ALA A 207 -2.60 7.26 -9.18
CA ALA A 207 -2.22 5.85 -9.36
C ALA A 207 -0.74 5.58 -9.08
N ARG A 208 0.15 6.51 -9.48
CA ARG A 208 1.59 6.48 -9.21
C ARG A 208 1.95 6.36 -7.72
N CYS A 209 1.09 6.89 -6.85
CA CYS A 209 1.28 6.94 -5.40
C CYS A 209 0.81 5.65 -4.70
N TYR A 210 0.29 4.66 -5.42
CA TYR A 210 0.10 3.29 -4.91
C TYR A 210 1.44 2.54 -4.75
N SER A 211 2.50 3.27 -4.41
CA SER A 211 3.85 2.78 -4.17
C SER A 211 4.60 3.69 -3.20
N VAL A 212 5.54 3.14 -2.44
CA VAL A 212 6.40 3.91 -1.53
C VAL A 212 7.25 4.91 -2.32
N LEU A 213 7.80 4.51 -3.47
CA LEU A 213 8.58 5.39 -4.34
C LEU A 213 7.71 6.53 -4.92
N GLY A 214 6.44 6.25 -5.24
CA GLY A 214 5.46 7.22 -5.68
C GLY A 214 5.23 8.31 -4.65
N VAL A 215 4.93 7.92 -3.41
CA VAL A 215 4.74 8.88 -2.31
C VAL A 215 6.05 9.60 -1.96
N ALA A 216 7.19 8.91 -1.96
CA ALA A 216 8.49 9.55 -1.73
C ALA A 216 8.80 10.63 -2.77
N ARG A 217 8.42 10.43 -4.04
CA ARG A 217 8.54 11.45 -5.10
C ARG A 217 7.70 12.68 -4.82
N GLU A 218 6.47 12.49 -4.33
CA GLU A 218 5.61 13.62 -3.93
C GLU A 218 6.19 14.39 -2.75
N ILE A 219 6.71 13.68 -1.74
CA ILE A 219 7.39 14.28 -0.59
C ILE A 219 8.64 15.04 -1.04
N ALA A 220 9.45 14.47 -1.92
CA ALA A 220 10.65 15.10 -2.45
C ALA A 220 10.32 16.44 -3.13
N ALA A 221 9.26 16.49 -3.92
CA ALA A 221 8.80 17.72 -4.57
C ALA A 221 8.24 18.75 -3.58
N LEU A 222 7.50 18.31 -2.56
CA LEU A 222 6.93 19.19 -1.53
C LEU A 222 8.00 19.80 -0.61
N LEU A 223 9.02 19.01 -0.27
CA LEU A 223 10.11 19.43 0.62
C LEU A 223 11.29 20.08 -0.11
N ASP A 224 11.28 20.07 -1.45
CA ASP A 224 12.41 20.51 -2.27
C ASP A 224 13.71 19.77 -1.92
N THR A 225 13.63 18.44 -1.98
CA THR A 225 14.74 17.52 -1.66
C THR A 225 14.96 16.52 -2.77
N ASP A 226 16.15 15.93 -2.83
CA ASP A 226 16.48 14.95 -3.86
C ASP A 226 15.80 13.60 -3.60
N LEU A 227 15.19 13.04 -4.66
CA LEU A 227 14.72 11.66 -4.67
C LEU A 227 15.87 10.69 -4.97
N ARG A 228 16.18 9.80 -4.04
CA ARG A 228 17.11 8.69 -4.23
C ARG A 228 16.40 7.56 -4.96
N ALA A 229 16.76 7.33 -6.22
CA ALA A 229 16.21 6.22 -6.98
C ALA A 229 16.71 4.85 -6.45
N PRO A 230 15.87 3.81 -6.45
CA PRO A 230 16.33 2.46 -6.18
C PRO A 230 17.30 1.97 -7.24
N ALA A 231 18.17 1.03 -6.87
CA ALA A 231 19.04 0.35 -7.83
C ALA A 231 18.21 -0.60 -8.73
N TYR A 232 18.47 -0.51 -10.04
CA TYR A 232 17.87 -1.37 -11.09
C TYR A 232 18.93 -2.23 -11.82
N SER A 233 20.21 -2.09 -11.46
CA SER A 233 21.28 -2.90 -12.03
C SER A 233 21.14 -4.36 -11.61
N VAL A 234 21.27 -5.27 -12.57
CA VAL A 234 21.17 -6.72 -12.35
C VAL A 234 22.53 -7.38 -12.51
N THR A 235 22.90 -8.25 -11.57
CA THR A 235 24.13 -9.04 -11.65
C THR A 235 23.84 -10.34 -12.41
N VAL A 236 24.10 -10.34 -13.71
CA VAL A 236 23.89 -11.52 -14.57
C VAL A 236 25.12 -12.44 -14.58
N ASP A 237 24.88 -13.74 -14.74
CA ASP A 237 25.95 -14.71 -15.01
C ASP A 237 26.24 -14.74 -16.51
N ALA A 238 27.28 -14.03 -16.92
CA ALA A 238 27.68 -13.95 -18.32
C ALA A 238 28.10 -15.29 -18.95
N ALA A 239 28.41 -16.31 -18.14
CA ALA A 239 28.76 -17.65 -18.63
C ALA A 239 27.52 -18.55 -18.82
N ALA A 240 26.38 -18.19 -18.22
CA ALA A 240 25.14 -18.92 -18.37
C ALA A 240 24.48 -18.70 -19.75
N ALA A 241 23.66 -19.66 -20.18
CA ALA A 241 22.85 -19.49 -21.38
C ALA A 241 21.87 -18.32 -21.21
N PRO A 242 21.65 -17.49 -22.24
CA PRO A 242 20.74 -16.36 -22.15
C PRO A 242 19.29 -16.84 -22.03
N VAL A 243 18.42 -16.03 -21.42
CA VAL A 243 16.99 -16.35 -21.29
C VAL A 243 16.30 -16.49 -22.65
N SER A 244 16.84 -15.85 -23.69
CA SER A 244 16.41 -16.02 -25.07
C SER A 244 16.57 -17.48 -25.51
N GLY A 245 15.46 -18.12 -25.87
CA GLY A 245 15.42 -19.55 -26.22
C GLY A 245 15.16 -20.48 -25.03
N GLN A 246 15.12 -19.96 -23.80
CA GLN A 246 14.69 -20.69 -22.60
C GLN A 246 13.25 -20.36 -22.19
N ALA A 247 12.77 -19.18 -22.53
CA ALA A 247 11.36 -18.83 -22.41
C ALA A 247 10.91 -17.97 -23.59
N ALA A 248 9.62 -17.98 -23.88
CA ALA A 248 9.00 -17.11 -24.87
C ALA A 248 7.68 -16.54 -24.34
N VAL A 249 7.27 -15.41 -24.90
CA VAL A 249 5.97 -14.77 -24.61
C VAL A 249 5.26 -14.52 -25.92
N GLN A 250 3.96 -14.84 -25.97
CA GLN A 250 3.06 -14.52 -27.08
C GLN A 250 1.87 -13.71 -26.57
N ILE A 251 1.76 -12.47 -27.04
CA ILE A 251 0.66 -11.58 -26.63
C ILE A 251 -0.46 -11.69 -27.66
N GLY A 252 -1.61 -12.25 -27.26
CA GLY A 252 -2.74 -12.45 -28.16
C GLY A 252 -3.49 -11.15 -28.47
N VAL A 253 -3.60 -10.24 -27.51
CA VAL A 253 -4.29 -8.95 -27.66
C VAL A 253 -3.42 -7.80 -27.10
N PRO A 254 -2.57 -7.17 -27.93
CA PRO A 254 -1.66 -6.10 -27.49
C PRO A 254 -2.32 -4.91 -26.79
N ALA A 255 -3.59 -4.61 -27.11
CA ALA A 255 -4.34 -3.55 -26.44
C ALA A 255 -4.63 -3.86 -24.96
N LEU A 256 -4.79 -5.15 -24.62
CA LEU A 256 -5.09 -5.61 -23.25
C LEU A 256 -3.84 -5.95 -22.45
N ASN A 257 -2.74 -6.26 -23.14
CA ASN A 257 -1.45 -6.53 -22.55
C ASN A 257 -0.37 -5.80 -23.35
N PRO A 258 -0.12 -4.50 -23.06
CA PRO A 258 0.80 -3.69 -23.85
C PRO A 258 2.23 -4.19 -23.82
N ARG A 259 2.69 -4.69 -22.66
CA ARG A 259 4.06 -5.18 -22.46
C ARG A 259 4.09 -6.38 -21.52
N PHE A 260 4.94 -7.35 -21.82
CA PHE A 260 5.17 -8.52 -20.96
C PHE A 260 6.66 -8.86 -20.96
N THR A 261 7.26 -8.92 -19.77
CA THR A 261 8.69 -9.16 -19.60
C THR A 261 8.97 -10.37 -18.71
N LEU A 262 10.02 -11.12 -19.04
CA LEU A 262 10.49 -12.27 -18.25
C LEU A 262 12.00 -12.22 -18.01
N MET A 263 12.40 -12.59 -16.79
CA MET A 263 13.79 -12.91 -16.43
C MET A 263 13.85 -14.25 -15.70
N LEU A 264 14.99 -14.94 -15.82
CA LEU A 264 15.16 -16.29 -15.29
C LEU A 264 16.29 -16.31 -14.24
N LEU A 265 15.94 -16.74 -13.03
CA LEU A 265 16.87 -17.03 -11.94
C LEU A 265 17.03 -18.55 -11.81
N ARG A 266 18.29 -19.00 -11.76
CA ARG A 266 18.66 -20.41 -11.65
C ARG A 266 19.26 -20.70 -10.28
N ASP A 267 19.03 -21.92 -9.81
CA ASP A 267 19.66 -22.47 -8.59
C ASP A 267 19.52 -21.57 -7.35
N THR A 268 18.35 -20.95 -7.17
CA THR A 268 18.03 -20.21 -5.95
C THR A 268 17.57 -21.15 -4.84
N GLU A 269 17.79 -20.73 -3.60
CA GLU A 269 17.24 -21.39 -2.41
C GLU A 269 15.97 -20.65 -1.95
N VAL A 270 14.85 -21.38 -1.82
CA VAL A 270 13.62 -20.87 -1.21
C VAL A 270 13.72 -20.98 0.30
N LYS A 271 13.67 -19.83 0.99
CA LYS A 271 13.83 -19.73 2.45
C LYS A 271 13.12 -18.49 2.99
N PRO A 272 13.01 -18.30 4.32
CA PRO A 272 12.48 -17.06 4.88
C PRO A 272 13.22 -15.83 4.34
N SER A 273 12.47 -14.77 4.06
CA SER A 273 13.01 -13.50 3.55
C SER A 273 13.96 -12.83 4.54
N PRO A 274 14.84 -11.93 4.10
CA PRO A 274 15.63 -11.11 5.03
C PRO A 274 14.74 -10.35 6.02
N GLU A 275 15.18 -10.25 7.28
CA GLU A 275 14.38 -9.71 8.39
C GLU A 275 13.88 -8.27 8.14
N TRP A 276 14.69 -7.44 7.49
CA TRP A 276 14.31 -6.08 7.12
C TRP A 276 13.11 -6.04 6.15
N MET A 277 13.01 -7.02 5.24
CA MET A 277 11.91 -7.13 4.28
C MET A 277 10.66 -7.66 4.97
N GLN A 278 10.82 -8.71 5.79
CA GLN A 278 9.72 -9.24 6.60
C GLN A 278 9.10 -8.15 7.48
N ARG A 279 9.94 -7.35 8.15
CA ARG A 279 9.48 -6.23 8.97
C ARG A 279 8.67 -5.23 8.16
N ARG A 280 9.15 -4.80 7.00
CA ARG A 280 8.42 -3.86 6.13
C ARG A 280 7.07 -4.39 5.69
N LEU A 281 7.02 -5.66 5.28
CA LEU A 281 5.77 -6.31 4.90
C LEU A 281 4.79 -6.34 6.08
N ARG A 282 5.23 -6.73 7.28
CA ARG A 282 4.38 -6.70 8.49
C ARG A 282 3.85 -5.30 8.81
N LEU A 283 4.69 -4.26 8.70
CA LEU A 283 4.27 -2.87 8.95
C LEU A 283 3.19 -2.37 7.98
N VAL A 284 3.01 -3.03 6.83
CA VAL A 284 1.92 -2.77 5.88
C VAL A 284 0.88 -3.88 5.85
N GLU A 285 0.79 -4.64 6.95
CA GLU A 285 -0.19 -5.72 7.18
C GLU A 285 -0.10 -6.89 6.18
N GLN A 286 1.08 -7.09 5.57
CA GLN A 286 1.38 -8.23 4.72
C GLN A 286 2.14 -9.29 5.51
N ARG A 287 1.63 -10.52 5.48
CA ARG A 287 2.31 -11.67 6.10
C ARG A 287 3.49 -12.11 5.22
N PRO A 288 4.72 -12.16 5.75
CA PRO A 288 5.85 -12.73 5.03
C PRO A 288 5.68 -14.24 4.82
N ILE A 289 6.15 -14.74 3.68
CA ILE A 289 6.02 -16.13 3.23
C ILE A 289 7.42 -16.72 2.97
N ASN A 290 8.08 -16.26 1.91
CA ASN A 290 9.43 -16.68 1.53
C ASN A 290 10.09 -15.63 0.65
N ASN A 291 11.41 -15.73 0.49
CA ASN A 291 12.27 -14.79 -0.24
C ASN A 291 11.96 -14.61 -1.73
N ILE A 292 11.07 -15.41 -2.32
CA ILE A 292 10.61 -15.24 -3.71
C ILE A 292 9.27 -14.51 -3.73
N VAL A 293 8.26 -15.03 -3.01
CA VAL A 293 6.91 -14.43 -2.96
C VAL A 293 6.92 -13.08 -2.26
N ASP A 294 7.74 -12.93 -1.22
CA ASP A 294 7.85 -11.66 -0.51
C ASP A 294 8.51 -10.60 -1.37
N VAL A 295 9.43 -10.97 -2.26
CA VAL A 295 10.04 -10.03 -3.20
C VAL A 295 9.00 -9.50 -4.18
N THR A 296 8.11 -10.34 -4.71
CA THR A 296 7.06 -9.86 -5.62
C THR A 296 6.12 -8.88 -4.92
N ASN A 297 5.69 -9.19 -3.69
CA ASN A 297 4.89 -8.30 -2.86
C ASN A 297 5.63 -7.00 -2.51
N TYR A 298 6.90 -7.12 -2.13
CA TYR A 298 7.75 -5.99 -1.77
C TYR A 298 7.92 -5.02 -2.95
N ILE A 299 8.23 -5.51 -4.15
CA ILE A 299 8.34 -4.66 -5.35
C ILE A 299 7.00 -4.04 -5.75
N THR A 300 5.90 -4.78 -5.57
CA THR A 300 4.55 -4.25 -5.78
C THR A 300 4.30 -3.01 -4.90
N LEU A 301 4.71 -3.07 -3.63
CA LEU A 301 4.57 -1.97 -2.68
C LEU A 301 5.61 -0.86 -2.89
N GLU A 302 6.84 -1.22 -3.24
CA GLU A 302 7.94 -0.27 -3.37
C GLU A 302 7.84 0.58 -4.64
N LEU A 303 7.63 -0.08 -5.79
CA LEU A 303 7.62 0.56 -7.11
C LEU A 303 6.22 0.73 -7.70
N GLY A 304 5.22 0.01 -7.19
CA GLY A 304 3.87 0.03 -7.76
C GLY A 304 3.70 -0.88 -8.98
N GLN A 305 4.72 -1.67 -9.34
CA GLN A 305 4.67 -2.67 -10.39
C GLN A 305 4.45 -4.05 -9.78
N PRO A 306 3.24 -4.64 -9.91
CA PRO A 306 3.03 -6.00 -9.48
C PRO A 306 3.86 -6.99 -10.28
N LEU A 307 4.39 -7.99 -9.59
CA LEU A 307 5.21 -9.07 -10.16
C LEU A 307 4.56 -10.43 -9.90
N HIS A 308 4.90 -11.43 -10.70
CA HIS A 308 4.54 -12.81 -10.45
C HIS A 308 5.73 -13.74 -10.69
N ALA A 309 5.89 -14.77 -9.85
CA ALA A 309 6.99 -15.71 -9.95
C ALA A 309 6.43 -17.11 -10.23
N PHE A 310 6.88 -17.71 -11.32
CA PHE A 310 6.55 -19.10 -11.66
C PHE A 310 7.71 -20.02 -11.29
N ASP A 311 7.37 -21.23 -10.83
CA ASP A 311 8.33 -22.33 -10.82
C ASP A 311 8.66 -22.74 -12.27
N TYR A 312 9.88 -22.44 -12.69
CA TYR A 312 10.33 -22.68 -14.05
C TYR A 312 10.41 -24.18 -14.38
N ASP A 313 10.75 -25.03 -13.42
CA ASP A 313 10.85 -26.47 -13.65
C ASP A 313 9.46 -27.09 -13.86
N LYS A 314 8.45 -26.62 -13.13
CA LYS A 314 7.05 -26.99 -13.37
C LYS A 314 6.58 -26.53 -14.75
N LEU A 315 6.94 -25.32 -15.18
CA LEU A 315 6.63 -24.83 -16.53
C LEU A 315 7.28 -25.68 -17.63
N VAL A 316 8.55 -26.05 -17.47
CA VAL A 316 9.25 -26.95 -18.41
C VAL A 316 8.60 -28.32 -18.45
N ALA A 317 8.20 -28.88 -17.29
CA ALA A 317 7.51 -30.16 -17.22
C ALA A 317 6.17 -30.12 -17.99
N ARG A 318 5.40 -29.03 -17.83
CA ARG A 318 4.15 -28.79 -18.56
C ARG A 318 4.36 -28.58 -20.07
N ALA A 319 5.52 -28.07 -20.46
CA ALA A 319 5.96 -27.95 -21.85
C ALA A 319 6.62 -29.24 -22.41
N ASN A 320 6.49 -30.38 -21.72
CA ASN A 320 7.09 -31.67 -22.09
C ASN A 320 8.62 -31.60 -22.27
N GLY A 321 9.31 -30.86 -21.40
CA GLY A 321 10.76 -30.67 -21.44
C GLY A 321 11.25 -29.59 -22.40
N ASN A 322 10.36 -28.94 -23.14
CA ASN A 322 10.72 -27.83 -24.03
C ASN A 322 10.76 -26.49 -23.27
N PRO A 323 11.45 -25.47 -23.81
CA PRO A 323 11.34 -24.10 -23.33
C PRO A 323 9.87 -23.65 -23.21
N PRO A 324 9.40 -23.20 -22.03
CA PRO A 324 8.02 -22.77 -21.87
C PRO A 324 7.71 -21.53 -22.70
N THR A 325 6.51 -21.50 -23.28
CA THR A 325 5.96 -20.31 -23.94
C THR A 325 4.73 -19.86 -23.15
N LEU A 326 4.83 -18.67 -22.54
CA LEU A 326 3.68 -18.02 -21.94
C LEU A 326 2.88 -17.28 -23.01
N SER A 327 1.57 -17.30 -22.89
CA SER A 327 0.67 -16.60 -23.80
C SER A 327 -0.42 -15.86 -23.06
N THR A 328 -0.86 -14.73 -23.61
CA THR A 328 -1.98 -13.96 -23.05
C THR A 328 -3.17 -13.96 -23.99
N ARG A 329 -4.37 -14.25 -23.46
CA ARG A 329 -5.62 -14.31 -24.23
C ARG A 329 -6.85 -14.08 -23.35
N LEU A 330 -7.99 -13.90 -23.99
CA LEU A 330 -9.30 -13.93 -23.33
C LEU A 330 -9.81 -15.38 -23.18
N PRO A 331 -10.73 -15.64 -22.22
CA PRO A 331 -11.33 -16.94 -22.03
C PRO A 331 -12.27 -17.32 -23.17
N GLN A 332 -12.40 -18.63 -23.37
CA GLN A 332 -13.51 -19.21 -24.12
C GLN A 332 -14.72 -19.41 -23.18
N PRO A 333 -15.96 -19.36 -23.70
CA PRO A 333 -17.15 -19.58 -22.88
C PRO A 333 -17.11 -20.91 -22.13
N GLY A 334 -17.30 -20.84 -20.80
CA GLY A 334 -17.31 -22.01 -19.92
C GLY A 334 -15.95 -22.45 -19.39
N GLU A 335 -14.86 -21.78 -19.74
CA GLU A 335 -13.56 -22.05 -19.11
C GLU A 335 -13.59 -21.72 -17.60
N THR A 336 -12.82 -22.51 -16.84
CA THR A 336 -12.69 -22.37 -15.39
C THR A 336 -11.23 -22.42 -14.98
N LEU A 337 -10.90 -21.75 -13.87
CA LEU A 337 -9.58 -21.81 -13.24
C LEU A 337 -9.72 -22.01 -11.73
N THR A 338 -8.88 -22.87 -11.15
CA THR A 338 -8.71 -22.93 -9.69
C THR A 338 -7.59 -21.97 -9.28
N THR A 339 -7.93 -20.94 -8.52
CA THR A 339 -6.98 -19.93 -8.04
C THR A 339 -6.22 -20.40 -6.78
N LEU A 340 -5.16 -19.67 -6.40
CA LEU A 340 -4.33 -19.97 -5.22
C LEU A 340 -5.11 -20.06 -3.89
N ASP A 341 -6.30 -19.46 -3.81
CA ASP A 341 -7.22 -19.57 -2.67
C ASP A 341 -8.01 -20.89 -2.63
N GLY A 342 -7.76 -21.81 -3.56
CA GLY A 342 -8.44 -23.10 -3.70
C GLY A 342 -9.85 -23.02 -4.30
N THR A 343 -10.30 -21.84 -4.73
CA THR A 343 -11.63 -21.65 -5.32
C THR A 343 -11.61 -21.86 -6.84
N THR A 344 -12.47 -22.74 -7.34
CA THR A 344 -12.72 -22.87 -8.79
C THR A 344 -13.69 -21.78 -9.26
N ARG A 345 -13.25 -21.00 -10.26
CA ARG A 345 -13.96 -19.81 -10.76
C ARG A 345 -14.32 -20.00 -12.22
N THR A 346 -15.53 -19.59 -12.60
CA THR A 346 -15.90 -19.44 -14.01
C THR A 346 -15.32 -18.14 -14.54
N LEU A 347 -14.62 -18.22 -15.66
CA LEU A 347 -13.95 -17.07 -16.27
C LEU A 347 -14.96 -16.20 -17.05
N LEU A 348 -14.81 -14.89 -16.91
CA LEU A 348 -15.67 -13.88 -17.52
C LEU A 348 -15.03 -13.33 -18.80
N PRO A 349 -15.82 -12.80 -19.77
CA PRO A 349 -15.29 -12.36 -21.06
C PRO A 349 -14.18 -11.30 -21.01
N ASP A 350 -14.15 -10.47 -19.96
CA ASP A 350 -13.15 -9.42 -19.77
C ASP A 350 -11.89 -9.93 -19.03
N ASP A 351 -11.87 -11.19 -18.56
CA ASP A 351 -10.75 -11.75 -17.81
C ASP A 351 -9.56 -12.00 -18.73
N ILE A 352 -8.48 -11.25 -18.54
CA ILE A 352 -7.24 -11.52 -19.25
C ILE A 352 -6.58 -12.74 -18.58
N LEU A 353 -6.19 -13.73 -19.35
CA LEU A 353 -5.55 -14.95 -18.86
C LEU A 353 -4.08 -14.98 -19.24
N VAL A 354 -3.25 -15.47 -18.32
CA VAL A 354 -1.91 -15.98 -18.66
C VAL A 354 -2.03 -17.49 -18.79
N CYS A 355 -1.53 -18.03 -19.90
CA CYS A 355 -1.60 -19.43 -20.26
C CYS A 355 -0.20 -19.93 -20.64
N ASP A 356 0.00 -21.25 -20.57
CA ASP A 356 1.10 -21.93 -21.24
C ASP A 356 0.57 -22.89 -22.32
N THR A 357 1.45 -23.76 -22.83
CA THR A 357 1.07 -24.77 -23.82
C THR A 357 0.15 -25.86 -23.26
N ALA A 358 0.05 -26.00 -21.94
CA ALA A 358 -0.77 -27.02 -21.28
C ALA A 358 -2.14 -26.48 -20.83
N GLY A 359 -2.27 -25.20 -20.52
CA GLY A 359 -3.54 -24.61 -20.11
C GLY A 359 -3.41 -23.22 -19.48
N ILE A 360 -4.39 -22.86 -18.66
CA ILE A 360 -4.50 -21.56 -17.99
C ILE A 360 -3.64 -21.59 -16.73
N LEU A 361 -2.80 -20.58 -16.54
CA LEU A 361 -1.94 -20.42 -15.37
C LEU A 361 -2.50 -19.43 -14.35
N SER A 362 -3.10 -18.33 -14.79
CA SER A 362 -3.59 -17.28 -13.89
C SER A 362 -4.64 -16.38 -14.52
N ILE A 363 -5.38 -15.66 -13.67
CA ILE A 363 -6.12 -14.47 -14.06
C ILE A 363 -5.14 -13.29 -13.97
N ALA A 364 -4.76 -12.78 -15.13
CA ALA A 364 -3.70 -11.79 -15.30
C ALA A 364 -3.95 -10.54 -14.43
N GLY A 365 -2.90 -10.10 -13.74
CA GLY A 365 -2.94 -8.91 -12.88
C GLY A 365 -3.87 -9.00 -11.66
N VAL A 366 -4.52 -10.14 -11.41
CA VAL A 366 -5.46 -10.31 -10.28
C VAL A 366 -5.04 -11.45 -9.37
N MET A 367 -4.93 -12.69 -9.86
CA MET A 367 -4.66 -13.85 -9.02
C MET A 367 -3.99 -14.99 -9.79
N GLY A 368 -2.93 -15.56 -9.21
CA GLY A 368 -2.27 -16.76 -9.71
C GLY A 368 -3.14 -18.03 -9.63
N GLY A 369 -2.83 -19.02 -10.45
CA GLY A 369 -3.33 -20.39 -10.30
C GLY A 369 -2.35 -21.27 -9.51
N ALA A 370 -2.83 -22.40 -9.01
CA ALA A 370 -2.06 -23.29 -8.13
C ALA A 370 -0.96 -24.11 -8.85
N ASP A 371 -1.13 -24.38 -10.16
CA ASP A 371 -0.30 -25.35 -10.90
C ASP A 371 1.19 -25.00 -11.01
N THR A 372 1.54 -23.72 -10.89
CA THR A 372 2.90 -23.20 -11.10
C THR A 372 3.43 -22.40 -9.92
N GLU A 373 2.79 -22.56 -8.75
CA GLU A 373 3.15 -21.91 -7.51
C GLU A 373 4.56 -22.29 -7.05
N ILE A 374 5.27 -21.33 -6.45
CA ILE A 374 6.56 -21.53 -5.80
C ILE A 374 6.39 -22.44 -4.58
N SER A 375 7.22 -23.49 -4.47
CA SER A 375 7.26 -24.36 -3.30
C SER A 375 8.67 -24.38 -2.68
N ALA A 376 8.82 -25.07 -1.54
CA ALA A 376 10.12 -25.21 -0.87
C ALA A 376 11.17 -25.92 -1.74
N GLU A 377 10.73 -26.69 -2.74
CA GLU A 377 11.58 -27.44 -3.67
C GLU A 377 11.98 -26.62 -4.91
N THR A 378 11.36 -25.46 -5.14
CA THR A 378 11.65 -24.63 -6.31
C THR A 378 13.11 -24.17 -6.32
N LYS A 379 13.79 -24.35 -7.45
CA LYS A 379 15.18 -23.91 -7.65
C LYS A 379 15.34 -22.92 -8.78
N ASN A 380 14.47 -23.00 -9.77
CA ASN A 380 14.50 -22.15 -10.95
C ASN A 380 13.22 -21.32 -10.99
N VAL A 381 13.38 -20.00 -11.07
CA VAL A 381 12.27 -19.05 -11.00
C VAL A 381 12.21 -18.24 -12.29
N LEU A 382 11.05 -18.23 -12.93
CA LEU A 382 10.75 -17.33 -14.04
C LEU A 382 9.94 -16.16 -13.50
N LEU A 383 10.54 -14.98 -13.44
CA LEU A 383 9.91 -13.78 -12.93
C LEU A 383 9.21 -13.03 -14.06
N GLU A 384 7.92 -12.80 -13.88
CA GLU A 384 7.06 -11.99 -14.71
C GLU A 384 6.92 -10.57 -14.17
N ALA A 385 7.10 -9.60 -15.06
CA ALA A 385 6.48 -8.29 -14.92
C ALA A 385 5.72 -7.95 -16.21
N ALA A 386 4.43 -7.69 -16.07
CA ALA A 386 3.55 -7.40 -17.19
C ALA A 386 2.78 -6.10 -16.96
N ASN A 387 2.22 -5.60 -18.06
CA ASN A 387 1.32 -4.46 -18.09
C ASN A 387 -0.04 -4.89 -18.63
N TRP A 388 -1.11 -4.41 -18.02
CA TRP A 388 -2.48 -4.82 -18.34
C TRP A 388 -3.36 -3.60 -18.54
N ASP A 389 -4.38 -3.71 -19.40
CA ASP A 389 -5.42 -2.70 -19.51
C ASP A 389 -6.20 -2.57 -18.19
N PHE A 390 -6.20 -1.36 -17.64
CA PHE A 390 -6.75 -1.10 -16.32
C PHE A 390 -8.28 -1.22 -16.26
N ILE A 391 -8.97 -1.02 -17.39
CA ILE A 391 -10.44 -1.15 -17.47
C ILE A 391 -10.83 -2.62 -17.37
N SER A 392 -10.16 -3.50 -18.14
CA SER A 392 -10.34 -4.94 -18.06
C SER A 392 -10.04 -5.47 -16.66
N ILE A 393 -8.91 -5.08 -16.06
CA ILE A 393 -8.58 -5.49 -14.69
C ILE A 393 -9.67 -5.04 -13.70
N ARG A 394 -10.15 -3.79 -13.79
CA ARG A 394 -11.25 -3.32 -12.93
C ARG A 394 -12.51 -4.16 -13.10
N ARG A 395 -12.90 -4.50 -14.33
CA ARG A 395 -14.07 -5.36 -14.60
C ARG A 395 -13.88 -6.76 -14.01
N THR A 396 -12.71 -7.37 -14.22
CA THR A 396 -12.36 -8.68 -13.66
C THR A 396 -12.42 -8.69 -12.13
N MET A 397 -11.83 -7.70 -11.46
CA MET A 397 -11.87 -7.61 -9.99
C MET A 397 -13.30 -7.55 -9.45
N HIS A 398 -14.16 -6.72 -10.04
CA HIS A 398 -15.56 -6.60 -9.62
C HIS A 398 -16.39 -7.83 -9.97
N GLY A 399 -16.18 -8.41 -11.16
CA GLY A 399 -16.89 -9.60 -11.62
C GLY A 399 -16.53 -10.85 -10.81
N GLN A 400 -15.24 -11.05 -10.55
CA GLN A 400 -14.70 -12.17 -9.77
C GLN A 400 -14.74 -11.94 -8.25
N LYS A 401 -15.04 -10.71 -7.82
CA LYS A 401 -14.98 -10.25 -6.41
C LYS A 401 -13.62 -10.50 -5.77
N LEU A 402 -12.55 -10.21 -6.50
CA LEU A 402 -11.16 -10.37 -6.09
C LEU A 402 -10.49 -8.99 -5.99
N PHE A 403 -10.10 -8.60 -4.78
CA PHE A 403 -9.47 -7.31 -4.51
C PHE A 403 -8.06 -7.51 -3.96
N THR A 404 -7.13 -7.94 -4.82
CA THR A 404 -5.71 -8.16 -4.47
C THR A 404 -4.90 -6.88 -4.60
N ASP A 405 -3.73 -6.83 -3.95
CA ASP A 405 -2.78 -5.71 -4.06
C ASP A 405 -2.35 -5.44 -5.50
N ALA A 406 -2.16 -6.49 -6.29
CA ALA A 406 -1.85 -6.38 -7.72
C ALA A 406 -3.02 -5.75 -8.49
N GLY A 407 -4.23 -6.27 -8.29
CA GLY A 407 -5.43 -5.78 -8.96
C GLY A 407 -5.73 -4.32 -8.63
N VAL A 408 -5.58 -3.90 -7.37
CA VAL A 408 -5.80 -2.50 -6.94
C VAL A 408 -4.90 -1.53 -7.72
N ARG A 409 -3.65 -1.89 -7.96
CA ARG A 409 -2.68 -1.09 -8.74
C ARG A 409 -3.01 -1.11 -10.23
N PHE A 410 -3.12 -2.30 -10.81
CA PHE A 410 -3.40 -2.43 -12.24
C PHE A 410 -4.75 -1.83 -12.64
N SER A 411 -5.79 -1.90 -11.80
CA SER A 411 -7.11 -1.29 -12.07
C SER A 411 -7.14 0.25 -12.06
N ARG A 412 -6.02 0.88 -11.67
CA ARG A 412 -5.82 2.35 -11.70
C ARG A 412 -4.83 2.78 -12.78
N GLY A 413 -4.14 1.84 -13.41
CA GLY A 413 -3.12 2.09 -14.41
C GLY A 413 -1.71 2.02 -13.82
N VAL A 414 -0.88 1.20 -14.45
CA VAL A 414 0.57 1.14 -14.26
C VAL A 414 1.18 1.42 -15.63
N HIS A 415 2.22 2.22 -15.75
CA HIS A 415 2.81 2.51 -17.06
C HIS A 415 3.62 1.31 -17.57
N PRO A 416 3.59 0.95 -18.87
CA PRO A 416 4.30 -0.23 -19.36
C PRO A 416 5.83 -0.18 -19.22
N ALA A 417 6.41 1.02 -19.06
CA ALA A 417 7.84 1.15 -18.75
C ALA A 417 8.21 0.57 -17.37
N GLN A 418 7.26 0.55 -16.43
CA GLN A 418 7.48 0.02 -15.08
C GLN A 418 7.75 -1.49 -15.07
N SER A 419 7.28 -2.24 -16.07
CA SER A 419 7.52 -3.68 -16.15
C SER A 419 9.02 -4.00 -16.17
N MET A 420 9.83 -3.24 -16.91
CA MET A 420 11.29 -3.43 -16.94
C MET A 420 11.94 -3.13 -15.60
N LEU A 421 11.58 -2.01 -14.98
CA LEU A 421 12.14 -1.59 -13.69
C LEU A 421 11.78 -2.60 -12.60
N GLY A 422 10.54 -3.08 -12.60
CA GLY A 422 10.04 -4.09 -11.68
C GLY A 422 10.74 -5.43 -11.82
N VAL A 423 10.83 -5.98 -13.04
CA VAL A 423 11.46 -7.30 -13.25
C VAL A 423 12.95 -7.28 -12.89
N GLN A 424 13.68 -6.23 -13.26
CA GLN A 424 15.10 -6.08 -12.97
C GLN A 424 15.35 -5.97 -11.47
N ARG A 425 14.59 -5.11 -10.78
CA ARG A 425 14.76 -4.94 -9.33
C ARG A 425 14.32 -6.19 -8.55
N GLY A 426 13.22 -6.81 -8.96
CA GLY A 426 12.71 -8.03 -8.33
C GLY A 426 13.68 -9.19 -8.47
N ILE A 427 14.19 -9.47 -9.67
CA ILE A 427 15.08 -10.62 -9.88
C ILE A 427 16.41 -10.47 -9.13
N GLU A 428 16.95 -9.25 -9.07
CA GLU A 428 18.18 -8.98 -8.33
C GLU A 428 17.97 -9.14 -6.82
N LEU A 429 16.80 -8.74 -6.30
CA LEU A 429 16.48 -8.90 -4.89
C LEU A 429 16.21 -10.38 -4.52
N MET A 430 15.62 -11.15 -5.43
CA MET A 430 15.53 -12.61 -5.30
C MET A 430 16.92 -13.25 -5.26
N ARG A 431 17.81 -12.87 -6.18
CA ARG A 431 19.21 -13.37 -6.19
C ARG A 431 19.97 -13.00 -4.93
N ALA A 432 19.83 -11.76 -4.45
CA ALA A 432 20.51 -11.28 -3.26
C ALA A 432 20.04 -11.99 -1.98
N SER A 433 18.78 -12.44 -1.93
CA SER A 433 18.20 -13.11 -0.76
C SER A 433 18.29 -14.65 -0.82
N GLY A 434 18.14 -15.25 -2.01
CA GLY A 434 18.13 -16.69 -2.24
C GLY A 434 19.39 -17.28 -2.87
N GLY A 435 20.32 -16.43 -3.35
CA GLY A 435 21.48 -16.87 -4.12
C GLY A 435 21.14 -17.16 -5.58
N GLY A 436 21.84 -18.11 -6.18
CA GLY A 436 21.64 -18.48 -7.59
C GLY A 436 22.27 -17.52 -8.62
N SER A 437 21.99 -17.79 -9.89
CA SER A 437 22.52 -17.03 -11.02
C SER A 437 21.41 -16.56 -11.96
N ILE A 438 21.49 -15.31 -12.40
CA ILE A 438 20.51 -14.72 -13.32
C ILE A 438 20.99 -14.94 -14.75
N ALA A 439 20.13 -15.55 -15.58
CA ALA A 439 20.42 -15.77 -16.98
C ALA A 439 20.58 -14.44 -17.73
N PRO A 440 21.56 -14.31 -18.66
CA PRO A 440 21.71 -13.08 -19.44
C PRO A 440 20.48 -12.75 -20.29
N GLY A 441 20.17 -11.46 -20.38
CA GLY A 441 19.09 -10.93 -21.21
C GLY A 441 17.72 -10.92 -20.54
N ILE A 442 16.74 -10.41 -21.27
CA ILE A 442 15.35 -10.25 -20.83
C ILE A 442 14.47 -10.63 -22.03
N VAL A 443 13.44 -11.46 -21.83
CA VAL A 443 12.40 -11.62 -22.85
C VAL A 443 11.46 -10.44 -22.70
N ASP A 444 11.43 -9.53 -23.67
CA ASP A 444 10.61 -8.32 -23.64
C ASP A 444 9.72 -8.27 -24.88
N GLN A 445 8.44 -8.52 -24.69
CA GLN A 445 7.42 -8.33 -25.72
C GLN A 445 6.68 -7.02 -25.46
N TYR A 446 6.92 -6.01 -26.29
CA TYR A 446 6.28 -4.69 -26.19
C TYR A 446 5.53 -4.29 -27.47
N PRO A 447 4.47 -5.03 -27.86
CA PRO A 447 3.76 -4.80 -29.12
C PRO A 447 2.93 -3.52 -29.18
N ASN A 448 2.62 -2.90 -28.04
CA ASN A 448 1.85 -1.65 -27.97
C ASN A 448 2.55 -0.58 -27.11
N PRO A 449 3.60 0.09 -27.63
CA PRO A 449 4.31 1.14 -26.91
C PRO A 449 3.43 2.31 -26.49
N ALA A 450 3.64 2.80 -25.28
CA ALA A 450 2.96 4.01 -24.80
C ALA A 450 3.54 5.24 -25.51
N PRO A 451 2.70 6.19 -25.95
CA PRO A 451 3.18 7.41 -26.60
C PRO A 451 3.81 8.35 -25.57
N THR A 452 4.89 9.04 -25.95
CA THR A 452 5.40 10.17 -25.18
C THR A 452 4.40 11.33 -25.23
N ILE A 453 3.98 11.81 -24.06
CA ILE A 453 3.06 12.94 -23.95
C ILE A 453 3.86 14.23 -23.77
N THR A 454 3.55 15.22 -24.61
CA THR A 454 4.10 16.57 -24.51
C THR A 454 2.97 17.59 -24.43
N VAL A 455 3.14 18.59 -23.58
CA VAL A 455 2.15 19.64 -23.34
C VAL A 455 2.82 21.00 -23.44
N THR A 456 2.17 21.92 -24.15
CA THR A 456 2.61 23.32 -24.23
C THR A 456 1.74 24.16 -23.29
N LEU A 457 2.36 24.79 -22.29
CA LEU A 457 1.68 25.56 -21.26
C LEU A 457 2.21 27.01 -21.24
N PRO A 458 1.47 27.98 -21.80
CA PRO A 458 1.80 29.39 -21.64
C PRO A 458 1.43 29.89 -20.24
N THR A 459 2.20 30.81 -19.66
CA THR A 459 1.90 31.40 -18.33
C THR A 459 0.54 32.11 -18.30
N SER A 460 0.06 32.61 -19.45
CA SER A 460 -1.29 33.15 -19.58
C SER A 460 -2.40 32.13 -19.25
N ALA A 461 -2.18 30.84 -19.50
CA ALA A 461 -3.11 29.78 -19.13
C ALA A 461 -3.09 29.52 -17.62
N LEU A 462 -1.92 29.60 -16.97
CA LEU A 462 -1.80 29.55 -15.50
C LEU A 462 -2.59 30.68 -14.87
N HIS A 463 -2.28 31.94 -15.23
CA HIS A 463 -2.99 33.10 -14.70
C HIS A 463 -4.50 33.02 -14.95
N ARG A 464 -4.95 32.60 -16.13
CA ARG A 464 -6.37 32.45 -16.45
C ARG A 464 -7.09 31.46 -15.53
N LEU A 465 -6.46 30.35 -15.17
CA LEU A 465 -7.08 29.30 -14.36
C LEU A 465 -6.96 29.54 -12.85
N THR A 466 -5.89 30.21 -12.41
CA THR A 466 -5.56 30.32 -10.99
C THR A 466 -5.73 31.73 -10.44
N GLY A 467 -5.77 32.74 -11.30
CA GLY A 467 -5.72 34.15 -10.90
C GLY A 467 -4.38 34.57 -10.30
N MET A 468 -3.32 33.76 -10.45
CA MET A 468 -1.99 34.01 -9.89
C MET A 468 -0.99 34.37 -10.99
N ASP A 469 -0.15 35.36 -10.71
CA ASP A 469 1.02 35.70 -11.53
C ASP A 469 2.19 34.76 -11.18
N ILE A 470 2.23 33.59 -11.83
CA ILE A 470 3.31 32.61 -11.68
C ILE A 470 4.26 32.72 -12.88
N SER A 471 5.53 33.04 -12.62
CA SER A 471 6.56 33.09 -13.66
C SER A 471 6.87 31.71 -14.25
N ALA A 472 7.30 31.67 -15.51
CA ALA A 472 7.63 30.42 -16.21
C ALA A 472 8.73 29.63 -15.50
N GLU A 473 9.70 30.31 -14.88
CA GLU A 473 10.79 29.71 -14.11
C GLU A 473 10.29 28.99 -12.86
N THR A 474 9.38 29.60 -12.10
CA THR A 474 8.77 28.99 -10.91
C THR A 474 7.91 27.80 -11.28
N ALA A 475 7.12 27.90 -12.35
CA ALA A 475 6.32 26.80 -12.85
C ALA A 475 7.22 25.63 -13.32
N ALA A 476 8.32 25.94 -14.02
CA ALA A 476 9.28 24.94 -14.47
C ALA A 476 10.00 24.27 -13.31
N ASP A 477 10.42 25.02 -12.29
CA ASP A 477 11.02 24.49 -11.07
C ASP A 477 10.09 23.47 -10.38
N VAL A 478 8.83 23.84 -10.15
CA VAL A 478 7.82 22.94 -9.56
C VAL A 478 7.66 21.66 -10.38
N LEU A 479 7.51 21.77 -11.70
CA LEU A 479 7.34 20.62 -12.58
C LEU A 479 8.62 19.75 -12.64
N ASN A 480 9.81 20.35 -12.65
CA ASN A 480 11.08 19.63 -12.61
C ASN A 480 11.25 18.84 -11.30
N ARG A 481 10.86 19.40 -10.15
CA ARG A 481 10.84 18.68 -8.86
C ARG A 481 9.91 17.47 -8.89
N LEU A 482 8.83 17.55 -9.67
CA LEU A 482 7.92 16.44 -9.99
C LEU A 482 8.41 15.51 -11.12
N GLN A 483 9.66 15.69 -11.56
CA GLN A 483 10.32 14.90 -12.62
C GLN A 483 9.72 15.06 -14.02
N PHE A 484 8.95 16.12 -14.28
CA PHE A 484 8.67 16.51 -15.65
C PHE A 484 9.93 17.10 -16.28
N ASP A 485 10.15 16.83 -17.56
CA ASP A 485 11.22 17.49 -18.31
C ASP A 485 10.66 18.76 -18.97
N VAL A 486 11.18 19.91 -18.56
CA VAL A 486 10.66 21.22 -18.96
C VAL A 486 11.69 22.00 -19.76
N THR A 487 11.32 22.35 -20.98
CA THR A 487 12.06 23.31 -21.80
C THR A 487 11.31 24.65 -21.84
N LEU A 488 12.01 25.73 -21.46
CA LEU A 488 11.45 27.09 -21.50
C LEU A 488 11.61 27.73 -22.89
N MET A 489 10.54 28.37 -23.37
CA MET A 489 10.53 29.21 -24.57
C MET A 489 9.85 30.56 -24.26
N GLY A 490 10.60 31.48 -23.65
CA GLY A 490 10.05 32.73 -23.13
C GLY A 490 9.01 32.43 -22.05
N ASP A 491 7.80 32.97 -22.19
CA ASP A 491 6.68 32.78 -21.25
C ASP A 491 5.88 31.47 -21.48
N THR A 492 6.48 30.49 -22.17
CA THR A 492 5.83 29.21 -22.49
C THR A 492 6.70 28.03 -22.08
N LEU A 493 6.09 27.08 -21.38
CA LEU A 493 6.70 25.83 -20.98
C LEU A 493 6.37 24.74 -22.01
N HIS A 494 7.38 24.03 -22.49
CA HIS A 494 7.23 22.78 -23.22
C HIS A 494 7.58 21.64 -22.27
N VAL A 495 6.56 20.87 -21.90
CA VAL A 495 6.64 19.89 -20.82
C VAL A 495 6.52 18.50 -21.40
N THR A 496 7.52 17.65 -21.18
CA THR A 496 7.47 16.22 -21.45
C THR A 496 7.07 15.49 -20.17
N VAL A 497 5.99 14.72 -20.27
CA VAL A 497 5.41 14.00 -19.14
C VAL A 497 6.23 12.76 -18.82
N PRO A 498 6.60 12.50 -17.56
CA PRO A 498 7.35 11.31 -17.21
C PRO A 498 6.45 10.07 -17.22
N ASP A 499 7.03 8.92 -17.57
CA ASP A 499 6.31 7.66 -17.78
C ASP A 499 5.36 7.26 -16.64
N HIS A 500 5.65 7.60 -15.39
CA HIS A 500 4.80 7.24 -14.26
C HIS A 500 3.51 8.11 -14.13
N ARG A 501 3.27 9.06 -15.04
CA ARG A 501 2.14 10.00 -15.03
C ARG A 501 1.12 9.69 -16.14
N LEU A 502 0.25 8.73 -15.85
CA LEU A 502 -0.86 8.34 -16.74
C LEU A 502 -2.06 9.31 -16.69
N ASP A 503 -2.06 10.22 -15.73
CA ASP A 503 -3.11 11.19 -15.45
C ASP A 503 -3.00 12.49 -16.26
N ILE A 504 -1.87 12.73 -16.93
CA ILE A 504 -1.67 13.94 -17.74
C ILE A 504 -2.15 13.71 -19.17
N GLY A 505 -3.16 14.46 -19.58
CA GLY A 505 -3.72 14.46 -20.92
C GLY A 505 -2.92 15.28 -21.93
N THR A 506 -3.52 15.52 -23.10
CA THR A 506 -2.95 16.37 -24.15
C THR A 506 -3.78 17.64 -24.36
N GLY A 507 -3.22 18.63 -25.05
CA GLY A 507 -3.92 19.86 -25.41
C GLY A 507 -4.42 20.63 -24.18
N VAL A 508 -5.70 21.05 -24.22
CA VAL A 508 -6.31 21.86 -23.14
C VAL A 508 -6.47 21.07 -21.85
N VAL A 509 -6.71 19.75 -21.93
CA VAL A 509 -6.79 18.89 -20.76
C VAL A 509 -5.42 18.82 -20.09
N GLY A 510 -4.37 18.50 -20.86
CA GLY A 510 -3.00 18.47 -20.35
C GLY A 510 -2.55 19.81 -19.74
N GLN A 511 -2.99 20.94 -20.29
CA GLN A 511 -2.73 22.25 -19.68
C GLN A 511 -3.36 22.38 -18.29
N ALA A 512 -4.62 21.96 -18.14
CA ALA A 512 -5.30 21.99 -16.85
C ALA A 512 -4.64 21.04 -15.84
N ASP A 513 -4.24 19.84 -16.29
CA ASP A 513 -3.56 18.86 -15.44
C ASP A 513 -2.21 19.40 -14.94
N LEU A 514 -1.42 20.05 -15.79
CA LEU A 514 -0.17 20.69 -15.37
C LEU A 514 -0.40 21.88 -14.43
N VAL A 515 -1.49 22.63 -14.61
CA VAL A 515 -1.86 23.72 -13.69
C VAL A 515 -2.20 23.17 -12.31
N GLU A 516 -2.92 22.05 -12.24
CA GLU A 516 -3.18 21.35 -10.97
C GLU A 516 -1.87 20.95 -10.27
N GLU A 517 -0.93 20.36 -11.02
CA GLU A 517 0.38 19.96 -10.50
C GLU A 517 1.20 21.13 -9.95
N ILE A 518 1.18 22.26 -10.66
CA ILE A 518 1.90 23.46 -10.22
C ILE A 518 1.28 23.98 -8.91
N ILE A 519 -0.04 24.10 -8.88
CA ILE A 519 -0.72 24.73 -7.75
C ILE A 519 -0.71 23.86 -6.51
N ARG A 520 -0.84 22.53 -6.61
CA ARG A 520 -0.82 21.66 -5.42
C ARG A 520 0.53 21.71 -4.69
N ILE A 521 1.63 21.93 -5.41
CA ILE A 521 2.97 22.08 -4.82
C ILE A 521 3.19 23.51 -4.29
N ILE A 522 2.66 24.53 -4.96
CA ILE A 522 2.72 25.91 -4.46
C ILE A 522 1.85 26.08 -3.19
N GLY A 523 0.71 25.38 -3.12
CA GLY A 523 -0.29 25.43 -2.06
C GLY A 523 -1.57 26.15 -2.50
N TYR A 524 -2.71 25.46 -2.36
CA TYR A 524 -4.02 26.05 -2.66
C TYR A 524 -4.37 27.25 -1.78
N ASP A 525 -3.82 27.30 -0.57
CA ASP A 525 -3.96 28.40 0.39
C ASP A 525 -3.36 29.73 -0.11
N ARG A 526 -2.49 29.67 -1.13
CA ARG A 526 -1.87 30.85 -1.75
C ARG A 526 -2.69 31.45 -2.88
N ILE A 527 -3.77 30.78 -3.31
CA ILE A 527 -4.67 31.33 -4.33
C ILE A 527 -5.38 32.56 -3.75
N PRO A 528 -5.34 33.72 -4.42
CA PRO A 528 -5.99 34.93 -3.93
C PRO A 528 -7.51 34.77 -3.92
N LEU A 529 -8.15 35.23 -2.84
CA LEU A 529 -9.61 35.33 -2.78
C LEU A 529 -10.06 36.58 -3.52
N THR A 530 -10.67 36.40 -4.69
CA THR A 530 -11.24 37.48 -5.50
C THR A 530 -12.75 37.30 -5.67
N ILE A 531 -13.48 38.41 -5.79
CA ILE A 531 -14.86 38.39 -6.26
C ILE A 531 -14.89 38.21 -7.77
N MET A 532 -15.92 37.54 -8.31
CA MET A 532 -16.11 37.47 -9.76
C MET A 532 -16.38 38.87 -10.31
N ASP A 533 -15.56 39.31 -11.25
CA ASP A 533 -15.72 40.57 -11.99
C ASP A 533 -16.59 40.33 -13.23
N ASP A 534 -17.88 40.10 -13.01
CA ASP A 534 -18.86 39.93 -14.07
C ASP A 534 -20.13 40.76 -13.79
N ALA A 535 -20.84 41.14 -14.85
CA ALA A 535 -22.07 41.90 -14.72
C ALA A 535 -23.16 41.02 -14.09
N MET A 536 -23.80 41.53 -13.03
CA MET A 536 -24.92 40.83 -12.42
C MET A 536 -26.04 40.62 -13.46
N PRO A 537 -26.47 39.37 -13.71
CA PRO A 537 -27.57 39.12 -14.62
C PRO A 537 -28.86 39.73 -14.06
N THR A 538 -29.80 40.08 -14.94
CA THR A 538 -31.11 40.57 -14.52
C THR A 538 -31.80 39.53 -13.64
N GLN A 539 -32.19 39.93 -12.43
CA GLN A 539 -32.92 39.06 -11.51
C GLN A 539 -34.25 38.64 -12.14
N ARG A 540 -34.50 37.32 -12.20
CA ARG A 540 -35.77 36.74 -12.60
C ARG A 540 -36.36 36.01 -11.40
N ALA A 541 -37.58 36.40 -11.02
CA ALA A 541 -38.36 35.68 -10.02
C ALA A 541 -38.55 34.22 -10.46
N ASN A 542 -38.67 33.31 -9.49
CA ASN A 542 -39.12 31.95 -9.72
C ASN A 542 -40.51 31.78 -9.08
N PRO A 543 -41.60 32.09 -9.81
CA PRO A 543 -42.93 32.08 -9.25
C PRO A 543 -43.38 30.73 -8.71
N SER A 544 -42.76 29.63 -9.13
CA SER A 544 -43.06 28.29 -8.61
C SER A 544 -42.47 28.11 -7.21
N LEU A 545 -41.20 28.48 -7.03
CA LEU A 545 -40.53 28.44 -5.72
C LEU A 545 -41.18 29.41 -4.73
N GLU A 546 -41.46 30.64 -5.17
CA GLU A 546 -42.13 31.63 -4.32
C GLU A 546 -43.50 31.15 -3.83
N ARG A 547 -44.27 30.47 -4.70
CA ARG A 547 -45.56 29.87 -4.31
C ARG A 547 -45.38 28.68 -3.37
N GLU A 548 -44.35 27.86 -3.56
CA GLU A 548 -44.02 26.75 -2.67
C GLU A 548 -43.66 27.27 -1.26
N ASP A 549 -42.79 28.28 -1.18
CA ASP A 549 -42.39 28.89 0.09
C ASP A 549 -43.58 29.56 0.79
N GLN A 550 -44.44 30.28 0.04
CA GLN A 550 -45.69 30.83 0.59
C GLN A 550 -46.62 29.74 1.13
N ALA A 551 -46.72 28.60 0.45
CA ALA A 551 -47.52 27.48 0.92
C ALA A 551 -46.91 26.86 2.19
N ARG A 552 -45.58 26.69 2.24
CA ARG A 552 -44.87 26.20 3.43
C ARG A 552 -45.10 27.13 4.63
N ASP A 553 -44.93 28.44 4.44
CA ASP A 553 -45.17 29.45 5.47
C ASP A 553 -46.62 29.43 5.98
N ALA A 554 -47.59 29.29 5.08
CA ALA A 554 -48.99 29.18 5.45
C ALA A 554 -49.27 27.94 6.30
N LEU A 555 -48.72 26.78 5.93
CA LEU A 555 -48.88 25.52 6.68
C LEU A 555 -48.21 25.61 8.06
N VAL A 556 -47.03 26.21 8.15
CA VAL A 556 -46.34 26.44 9.44
C VAL A 556 -47.17 27.35 10.35
N ARG A 557 -47.76 28.43 9.82
CA ARG A 557 -48.66 29.32 10.60
C ARG A 557 -49.91 28.61 11.10
N LEU A 558 -50.34 27.52 10.43
CA LEU A 558 -51.43 26.66 10.87
C LEU A 558 -51.00 25.61 11.90
N GLY A 559 -49.75 25.61 12.35
CA GLY A 559 -49.22 24.69 13.35
C GLY A 559 -48.71 23.36 12.78
N LEU A 560 -48.57 23.22 11.47
CA LEU A 560 -47.97 22.03 10.84
C LEU A 560 -46.44 22.11 10.89
N ARG A 561 -45.79 20.96 10.99
CA ARG A 561 -44.33 20.81 10.93
C ARG A 561 -43.92 20.09 9.66
N GLU A 562 -42.96 20.64 8.95
CA GLU A 562 -42.38 20.00 7.77
C GLU A 562 -41.52 18.79 8.18
N HIS A 563 -41.63 17.71 7.41
CA HIS A 563 -40.83 16.50 7.58
C HIS A 563 -40.24 16.07 6.24
N ILE A 564 -38.93 15.83 6.20
CA ILE A 564 -38.23 15.25 5.05
C ILE A 564 -38.05 13.76 5.32
N THR A 565 -38.77 12.92 4.58
CA THR A 565 -38.72 11.47 4.71
C THR A 565 -37.97 10.83 3.52
N TYR A 566 -37.59 9.56 3.66
CA TYR A 566 -37.05 8.80 2.54
C TYR A 566 -38.00 8.79 1.34
N ARG A 567 -37.42 8.82 0.13
CA ARG A 567 -38.14 8.65 -1.14
C ARG A 567 -38.43 7.17 -1.45
N PHE A 568 -37.85 6.27 -0.66
CA PHE A 568 -37.97 4.83 -0.84
C PHE A 568 -39.02 4.22 0.10
N THR A 569 -39.70 3.20 -0.40
CA THR A 569 -40.75 2.45 0.29
C THR A 569 -40.80 1.04 -0.30
N THR A 570 -41.86 0.27 0.00
CA THR A 570 -42.22 -0.93 -0.75
C THR A 570 -43.63 -0.81 -1.33
N PRO A 571 -43.93 -1.49 -2.45
CA PRO A 571 -45.29 -1.53 -3.00
C PRO A 571 -46.34 -1.96 -1.99
N GLU A 572 -46.01 -2.94 -1.12
CA GLU A 572 -46.91 -3.48 -0.10
C GLU A 572 -47.23 -2.43 0.97
N ARG A 573 -46.26 -1.59 1.34
CA ARG A 573 -46.47 -0.51 2.31
C ARG A 573 -47.37 0.59 1.77
N GLU A 574 -47.18 0.99 0.51
CA GLU A 574 -48.06 1.98 -0.11
C GLU A 574 -49.48 1.42 -0.34
N ALA A 575 -49.61 0.13 -0.65
CA ALA A 575 -50.89 -0.53 -0.86
C ALA A 575 -51.81 -0.47 0.38
N LEU A 576 -51.26 -0.34 1.60
CA LEU A 576 -52.04 -0.21 2.84
C LEU A 576 -52.97 1.02 2.85
N LEU A 577 -52.67 2.05 2.06
CA LEU A 577 -53.50 3.25 1.98
C LEU A 577 -54.76 3.08 1.13
N ASN A 578 -54.92 1.96 0.41
CA ASN A 578 -56.05 1.68 -0.48
C ASN A 578 -56.39 2.81 -1.46
N ALA A 579 -55.40 3.64 -1.83
CA ALA A 579 -55.54 4.70 -2.81
C ALA A 579 -55.19 4.17 -4.22
N PRO A 580 -55.89 4.58 -5.28
CA PRO A 580 -55.51 4.22 -6.64
C PRO A 580 -54.21 4.96 -7.01
N LEU A 581 -53.09 4.30 -6.74
CA LEU A 581 -51.78 4.69 -7.23
C LEU A 581 -51.68 4.21 -8.68
N SER A 582 -51.50 5.16 -9.61
CA SER A 582 -51.53 4.87 -11.04
C SER A 582 -50.13 4.54 -11.57
N GLY A 583 -49.97 3.35 -12.14
CA GLY A 583 -48.75 2.92 -12.84
C GLY A 583 -47.83 2.03 -12.01
N ASP A 584 -46.84 1.43 -12.68
CA ASP A 584 -45.87 0.53 -12.06
C ASP A 584 -44.90 1.28 -11.14
N TYR A 585 -44.40 0.60 -10.10
CA TYR A 585 -43.36 1.13 -9.25
C TYR A 585 -42.01 1.17 -9.97
N VAL A 586 -41.26 2.25 -9.76
CA VAL A 586 -39.84 2.28 -10.12
C VAL A 586 -39.06 1.52 -9.04
N LEU A 587 -38.61 0.31 -9.38
CA LEU A 587 -37.91 -0.60 -8.46
C LEU A 587 -36.41 -0.34 -8.41
N MET A 588 -35.83 -0.53 -7.22
CA MET A 588 -34.39 -0.48 -6.99
C MET A 588 -33.77 -1.84 -7.30
N LEU A 589 -32.84 -1.89 -8.25
CA LEU A 589 -32.11 -3.13 -8.59
C LEU A 589 -31.19 -3.59 -7.45
N ASN A 590 -30.68 -2.66 -6.65
CA ASN A 590 -29.76 -2.87 -5.55
C ASN A 590 -30.26 -2.15 -4.28
N ALA A 591 -31.45 -2.51 -3.80
CA ALA A 591 -32.05 -1.93 -2.60
C ALA A 591 -31.14 -2.12 -1.37
N ILE A 592 -30.93 -1.04 -0.60
CA ILE A 592 -30.08 -1.04 0.61
C ILE A 592 -30.68 -1.89 1.74
N THR A 593 -32.01 -1.96 1.80
CA THR A 593 -32.79 -2.76 2.75
C THR A 593 -34.03 -3.29 2.05
N ALA A 594 -34.55 -4.42 2.55
CA ALA A 594 -35.75 -5.06 2.01
C ALA A 594 -37.01 -4.17 2.07
N ASP A 595 -36.98 -3.10 2.85
CA ASP A 595 -38.10 -2.18 3.03
C ASP A 595 -37.97 -0.86 2.23
N LYS A 596 -36.98 -0.79 1.34
CA LYS A 596 -36.66 0.35 0.47
C LYS A 596 -36.44 -0.10 -0.98
N THR A 597 -37.39 -0.88 -1.50
CA THR A 597 -37.29 -1.55 -2.81
C THR A 597 -37.89 -0.76 -3.96
N ALA A 598 -38.67 0.29 -3.68
CA ALA A 598 -39.35 1.10 -4.70
C ALA A 598 -39.29 2.60 -4.38
N LEU A 599 -39.31 3.45 -5.42
CA LEU A 599 -39.62 4.87 -5.25
C LEU A 599 -41.12 5.03 -4.93
N ARG A 600 -41.40 5.84 -3.91
CA ARG A 600 -42.76 6.16 -3.47
C ARG A 600 -43.56 6.87 -4.57
N GLN A 601 -44.83 6.51 -4.74
CA GLN A 601 -45.77 7.28 -5.56
C GLN A 601 -46.56 8.28 -4.71
N SER A 602 -46.56 8.13 -3.39
CA SER A 602 -47.20 9.05 -2.45
C SER A 602 -46.29 9.47 -1.29
N LEU A 603 -46.46 10.70 -0.78
CA LEU A 603 -45.78 11.16 0.43
C LEU A 603 -46.41 10.58 1.71
N LEU A 604 -47.68 10.20 1.64
CA LEU A 604 -48.50 9.88 2.81
C LEU A 604 -48.01 8.65 3.60
N PRO A 605 -47.58 7.52 2.98
CA PRO A 605 -47.10 6.36 3.73
C PRO A 605 -45.93 6.71 4.65
N ASN A 606 -44.92 7.41 4.12
CA ASN A 606 -43.75 7.77 4.91
C ASN A 606 -44.07 8.83 5.97
N LEU A 607 -45.00 9.76 5.70
CA LEU A 607 -45.45 10.73 6.71
C LEU A 607 -46.22 10.04 7.85
N LEU A 608 -47.01 9.01 7.54
CA LEU A 608 -47.68 8.19 8.56
C LEU A 608 -46.68 7.36 9.38
N ASP A 609 -45.59 6.87 8.78
CA ASP A 609 -44.52 6.21 9.53
C ASP A 609 -43.87 7.17 10.54
N VAL A 610 -43.58 8.40 10.13
CA VAL A 610 -43.08 9.45 11.03
C VAL A 610 -44.08 9.76 12.14
N THR A 611 -45.37 9.86 11.79
CA THR A 611 -46.44 10.12 12.76
C THR A 611 -46.53 8.98 13.78
N ARG A 612 -46.52 7.72 13.31
CA ARG A 612 -46.50 6.52 14.16
C ARG A 612 -45.28 6.49 15.07
N ALA A 613 -44.10 6.83 14.57
CA ALA A 613 -42.88 6.89 15.35
C ALA A 613 -42.93 8.01 16.41
N SER A 614 -43.57 9.14 16.10
CA SER A 614 -43.69 10.28 17.03
C SER A 614 -44.77 10.09 18.11
N LEU A 615 -45.76 9.21 17.85
CA LEU A 615 -46.80 8.85 18.81
C LEU A 615 -46.39 7.70 19.76
N ARG A 616 -45.29 7.02 19.46
CA ARG A 616 -44.68 5.98 20.30
C ARG A 616 -43.63 6.61 21.20
#